data_AF-A0A6A2WGK1-F1
#
_entry.id   AF-A0A6A2WGK1-F1
#
_cell.length_a   1.000
_cell.length_b   1.000
_cell.length_c   1.000
_cell.angle_alpha   90.00
_cell.angle_beta   90.00
_cell.angle_gamma   90.00
#
_symmetry.space_group_name_H-M   'P 1'
#
loop_
_entity.id
_entity.type
_entity.pdbx_description
1 polymer ?
#
loop_
_entity_poly.entity_id
_entity_poly.type
_entity_poly.pdbx_seq_one_letter_code
_entity_poly.pdbx_strand_id
1 'polypeptide(L)'
;MDSSSGDESDFSDSEINEYMEKPYEELRSGKYKVKALNGSLRCPYCAGKKKQDYKFKDLLQHASGVGKGSANISAKQKAYHLALAKYLEVDLAGEVDETSLPTITQTIDAYHDKGYWLRRFVKYKPLDVHCFWNEVDLTGQAILMFNSDWTGYVNATEFEEDFESERHSKEHWNDQQGQLGSNIYA
;
A
#
# COMPACT_ATOMS: atom_id res chain seq x y z
N MET A 1 31.34 11.03 48.42
CA MET A 1 31.19 10.65 47.01
C MET A 1 29.75 10.27 46.84
N ASP A 2 28.97 11.08 46.12
CA ASP A 2 27.55 10.79 45.88
C ASP A 2 27.46 9.60 44.93
N SER A 3 26.60 8.64 45.28
CA SER A 3 26.23 7.54 44.39
C SER A 3 24.89 7.95 43.78
N SER A 4 24.94 8.67 42.66
CA SER A 4 23.76 8.92 41.83
C SER A 4 23.34 7.58 41.21
N SER A 5 22.42 6.92 41.90
CA SER A 5 21.64 5.79 41.40
C SER A 5 20.74 6.32 40.30
N GLY A 6 21.19 6.17 39.04
CA GLY A 6 20.35 6.42 37.88
C GLY A 6 19.16 5.49 37.91
N ASP A 7 17.97 6.08 37.98
CA ASP A 7 16.69 5.42 37.78
C ASP A 7 16.67 4.84 36.36
N GLU A 8 17.03 3.57 36.23
CA GLU A 8 16.76 2.78 35.03
C GLU A 8 15.25 2.56 35.00
N SER A 9 14.52 3.55 34.46
CA SER A 9 13.09 3.41 34.24
C SER A 9 12.86 2.22 33.30
N ASP A 10 12.46 1.09 33.88
CA ASP A 10 11.95 -0.09 33.18
C ASP A 10 10.71 0.33 32.38
N PHE A 11 10.91 0.72 31.13
CA PHE A 11 9.80 0.85 30.19
C PHE A 11 9.18 -0.53 30.01
N SER A 12 7.91 -0.67 30.38
CA SER A 12 7.18 -1.92 30.20
C SER A 12 6.95 -2.20 28.71
N ASP A 13 6.91 -3.47 28.31
CA ASP A 13 6.58 -3.89 26.93
C ASP A 13 5.25 -3.26 26.44
N SER A 14 4.34 -2.96 27.37
CA SER A 14 3.06 -2.26 27.14
C SER A 14 3.24 -0.83 26.63
N GLU A 15 4.16 -0.08 27.21
CA GLU A 15 4.46 1.31 26.80
C GLU A 15 5.18 1.34 25.45
N ILE A 16 6.03 0.36 25.17
CA ILE A 16 6.69 0.23 23.88
C ILE A 16 5.67 -0.07 22.77
N ASN A 17 4.63 -0.87 23.07
CA ASN A 17 3.55 -1.18 22.14
C ASN A 17 2.60 0.01 21.90
N GLU A 18 2.36 0.88 22.88
CA GLU A 18 1.56 2.10 22.66
C GLU A 18 2.34 3.13 21.81
N TYR A 19 3.66 3.19 21.97
CA TYR A 19 4.53 4.08 21.19
C TYR A 19 4.82 3.58 19.76
N MET A 20 4.49 2.33 19.41
CA MET A 20 4.71 1.79 18.05
C MET A 20 3.52 1.98 17.10
N GLU A 21 2.30 2.21 17.61
CA GLU A 21 1.10 2.38 16.78
C GLU A 21 1.16 3.65 15.92
N LYS A 22 1.52 4.80 16.51
CA LYS A 22 1.68 6.06 15.76
C LYS A 22 2.69 5.97 14.60
N PRO A 23 3.94 5.52 14.80
CA PRO A 23 4.88 5.38 13.70
C PRO A 23 4.45 4.31 12.69
N TYR A 24 3.70 3.27 13.11
CA TYR A 24 3.12 2.28 12.20
C TYR A 24 2.06 2.89 11.27
N GLU A 25 1.13 3.69 11.80
CA GLU A 25 0.15 4.44 10.99
C GLU A 25 0.82 5.45 10.05
N GLU A 26 1.89 6.12 10.49
CA GLU A 26 2.67 7.02 9.64
C GLU A 26 3.36 6.29 8.47
N LEU A 27 3.75 5.04 8.64
CA LEU A 27 4.27 4.20 7.55
C LEU A 27 3.15 3.81 6.58
N ARG A 28 1.97 3.43 7.10
CA ARG A 28 0.80 3.04 6.29
C ARG A 28 0.20 4.21 5.50
N SER A 29 0.18 5.41 6.08
CA SER A 29 -0.27 6.63 5.39
C SER A 29 0.71 7.13 4.32
N GLY A 30 1.84 6.46 4.11
CA GLY A 30 2.82 6.84 3.10
C GLY A 30 3.63 8.11 3.43
N LYS A 31 3.54 8.61 4.67
CA LYS A 31 4.32 9.77 5.14
C LYS A 31 5.82 9.54 4.99
N TYR A 32 6.27 8.29 5.14
CA TYR A 32 7.66 7.89 4.99
C TYR A 32 7.84 6.94 3.80
N LYS A 33 8.81 7.26 2.92
CA LYS A 33 9.15 6.45 1.75
C LYS A 33 10.03 5.26 2.14
N VAL A 34 9.41 4.10 2.38
CA VAL A 34 10.12 2.84 2.68
C VAL A 34 10.57 2.13 1.39
N LYS A 35 9.73 2.12 0.34
CA LYS A 35 10.02 1.49 -0.97
C LYS A 35 10.38 2.57 -2.00
N ALA A 36 11.48 2.37 -2.71
CA ALA A 36 11.92 3.25 -3.81
C ALA A 36 11.44 2.70 -5.17
N LEU A 37 11.43 3.55 -6.20
CA LEU A 37 10.97 3.22 -7.56
C LEU A 37 11.77 2.08 -8.23
N ASN A 38 13.00 1.84 -7.78
CA ASN A 38 13.87 0.76 -8.23
C ASN A 38 13.64 -0.56 -7.45
N GLY A 39 12.65 -0.61 -6.54
CA GLY A 39 12.39 -1.75 -5.68
C GLY A 39 13.32 -1.88 -4.46
N SER A 40 14.25 -0.93 -4.24
CA SER A 40 15.06 -0.95 -3.02
C SER A 40 14.26 -0.48 -1.80
N LEU A 41 14.52 -1.08 -0.65
CA LEU A 41 13.89 -0.69 0.60
C LEU A 41 14.85 0.09 1.48
N ARG A 42 14.29 1.01 2.28
CA ARG A 42 15.07 1.88 3.15
C ARG A 42 14.41 2.09 4.50
N CYS A 43 15.23 2.09 5.56
CA CYS A 43 14.79 2.48 6.89
C CYS A 43 14.67 4.02 6.98
N PRO A 44 13.47 4.58 7.23
CA PRO A 44 13.28 6.02 7.36
C PRO A 44 13.84 6.60 8.67
N TYR A 45 14.09 5.74 9.66
CA TYR A 45 14.45 6.16 11.02
C TYR A 45 15.95 6.16 11.30
N CYS A 46 16.77 5.70 10.34
CA CYS A 46 18.21 5.71 10.43
C CYS A 46 18.82 6.88 9.64
N ALA A 47 19.27 7.93 10.35
CA ALA A 47 19.82 9.14 9.72
C ALA A 47 21.34 9.12 9.44
N GLY A 48 22.08 8.07 9.84
CA GLY A 48 23.55 8.17 9.96
C GLY A 48 24.42 7.19 9.16
N LYS A 49 23.85 6.15 8.56
CA LYS A 49 24.62 5.19 7.74
C LYS A 49 24.20 5.41 6.29
N LYS A 50 25.18 5.65 5.39
CA LYS A 50 25.00 5.88 3.93
C LYS A 50 23.72 5.22 3.44
N LYS A 51 22.84 5.95 2.73
CA LYS A 51 21.58 5.45 2.17
C LYS A 51 21.73 3.98 1.71
N GLN A 52 21.41 3.02 2.58
CA GLN A 52 21.59 1.61 2.27
C GLN A 52 20.30 1.18 1.62
N ASP A 53 20.42 0.79 0.36
CA ASP A 53 19.40 0.06 -0.35
C ASP A 53 19.41 -1.37 0.23
N TYR A 54 18.38 -1.70 0.99
CA TYR A 54 18.20 -3.03 1.57
C TYR A 54 17.31 -3.89 0.67
N LYS A 55 17.54 -5.20 0.69
CA LYS A 55 16.52 -6.18 0.29
C LYS A 55 15.52 -6.36 1.44
N PHE A 56 14.34 -6.91 1.16
CA PHE A 56 13.30 -7.17 2.16
C PHE A 56 13.82 -7.85 3.42
N LYS A 57 14.46 -9.02 3.27
CA LYS A 57 15.00 -9.80 4.40
C LYS A 57 16.03 -9.01 5.20
N ASP A 58 16.87 -8.24 4.53
CA ASP A 58 17.94 -7.46 5.16
C ASP A 58 17.35 -6.28 5.94
N LEU A 59 16.33 -5.60 5.40
CA LEU A 59 15.65 -4.51 6.08
C LEU A 59 14.86 -5.00 7.29
N LEU A 60 14.17 -6.12 7.15
CA LEU A 60 13.42 -6.74 8.24
C LEU A 60 14.36 -7.13 9.38
N GLN A 61 15.47 -7.79 9.06
CA GLN A 61 16.50 -8.14 10.05
C GLN A 61 17.08 -6.89 10.72
N HIS A 62 17.32 -5.82 9.97
CA HIS A 62 17.77 -4.54 10.51
C HIS A 62 16.75 -3.95 11.49
N ALA A 63 15.49 -3.82 11.08
CA ALA A 63 14.41 -3.24 11.88
C ALA A 63 14.20 -4.02 13.18
N SER A 64 14.03 -5.35 13.09
CA SER A 64 13.86 -6.23 14.24
C SER A 64 15.09 -6.26 15.15
N GLY A 65 16.30 -6.23 14.57
CA GLY A 65 17.55 -6.21 15.33
C GLY A 65 17.75 -4.92 16.12
N VAL A 66 17.38 -3.77 15.55
CA VAL A 66 17.44 -2.47 16.26
C VAL A 66 16.36 -2.39 17.34
N GLY A 67 15.15 -2.88 17.04
CA GLY A 67 14.04 -2.94 18.01
C GLY A 67 14.37 -3.76 19.26
N LYS A 68 15.09 -4.88 19.08
CA LYS A 68 15.56 -5.77 20.16
C LYS A 68 16.96 -5.43 20.68
N GLY A 69 17.52 -4.30 20.25
CA GLY A 69 18.91 -3.93 20.50
C GLY A 69 19.23 -3.52 21.94
N SER A 70 20.53 -3.25 22.16
CA SER A 70 21.14 -2.86 23.44
C SER A 70 20.39 -1.75 24.21
N ALA A 71 20.58 -1.68 25.53
CA ALA A 71 20.06 -0.63 26.41
C ALA A 71 20.47 0.80 25.96
N ASN A 72 21.54 0.92 25.17
CA ASN A 72 22.01 2.21 24.64
C ASN A 72 21.10 2.85 23.56
N ILE A 73 20.06 2.14 23.10
CA ILE A 73 19.09 2.66 22.12
C ILE A 73 17.84 3.12 22.87
N SER A 74 17.41 4.36 22.62
CA SER A 74 16.22 4.92 23.28
C SER A 74 14.97 4.10 22.99
N ALA A 75 14.08 4.01 23.98
CA ALA A 75 12.79 3.32 23.84
C ALA A 75 12.00 3.80 22.61
N LYS A 76 12.04 5.12 22.35
CA LYS A 76 11.46 5.72 21.15
C LYS A 76 12.06 5.14 19.88
N GLN A 77 13.38 5.10 19.75
CA GLN A 77 14.01 4.59 18.53
C GLN A 77 13.75 3.08 18.35
N LYS A 78 13.68 2.31 19.44
CA LYS A 78 13.27 0.90 19.41
C LYS A 78 11.84 0.74 18.89
N ALA A 79 10.89 1.49 19.43
CA ALA A 79 9.48 1.46 19.01
C ALA A 79 9.31 1.79 17.51
N TYR A 80 10.06 2.78 17.00
CA TYR A 80 10.02 3.13 15.58
C TYR A 80 10.53 2.00 14.67
N HIS A 81 11.61 1.32 15.07
CA HIS A 81 12.13 0.19 14.30
C HIS A 81 11.26 -1.06 14.44
N LEU A 82 10.62 -1.28 15.60
CA LEU A 82 9.62 -2.33 15.76
C LEU A 82 8.38 -2.07 14.90
N ALA A 83 7.92 -0.81 14.82
CA ALA A 83 6.84 -0.41 13.92
C ALA A 83 7.21 -0.67 12.45
N LEU A 84 8.45 -0.38 12.05
CA LEU A 84 8.94 -0.70 10.71
C LEU A 84 8.97 -2.21 10.45
N ALA A 85 9.39 -3.02 11.43
CA ALA A 85 9.38 -4.48 11.30
C ALA A 85 7.95 -5.01 11.15
N LYS A 86 7.00 -4.54 11.97
CA LYS A 86 5.57 -4.87 11.86
C LYS A 86 5.01 -4.49 10.49
N TYR A 87 5.32 -3.30 9.99
CA TYR A 87 4.93 -2.87 8.64
C TYR A 87 5.55 -3.75 7.55
N LEU A 88 6.82 -4.13 7.71
CA LEU A 88 7.46 -5.05 6.78
C LEU A 88 6.81 -6.43 6.79
N GLU A 89 6.43 -6.96 7.96
CA GLU A 89 5.82 -8.29 8.11
C GLU A 89 4.34 -8.33 7.68
N VAL A 90 3.57 -7.30 8.01
CA VAL A 90 2.12 -7.28 7.80
C VAL A 90 1.77 -6.69 6.43
N ASP A 91 2.32 -5.53 6.10
CA ASP A 91 1.92 -4.76 4.92
C ASP A 91 2.84 -5.02 3.71
N LEU A 92 4.08 -5.51 3.91
CA LEU A 92 5.03 -5.82 2.83
C LEU A 92 5.37 -7.31 2.66
N ALA A 93 5.28 -8.15 3.70
CA ALA A 93 5.57 -9.60 3.58
C ALA A 93 4.40 -10.39 2.98
N GLY A 94 3.21 -9.78 2.92
CA GLY A 94 2.09 -10.25 2.09
C GLY A 94 2.39 -10.27 0.59
N GLU A 95 3.61 -9.88 0.15
CA GLU A 95 4.11 -10.09 -1.22
C GLU A 95 4.83 -11.47 -1.41
N VAL A 96 5.09 -12.29 -0.37
CA VAL A 96 5.96 -13.50 -0.49
C VAL A 96 5.45 -14.84 0.08
N ASP A 97 4.24 -14.96 0.62
CA ASP A 97 3.69 -16.29 1.00
C ASP A 97 2.17 -16.36 0.75
N GLU A 98 1.79 -16.80 -0.45
CA GLU A 98 0.45 -17.30 -0.73
C GLU A 98 0.25 -18.62 0.02
N THR A 99 -0.43 -18.62 1.16
CA THR A 99 -1.44 -19.65 1.47
C THR A 99 -2.48 -19.09 2.46
N SER A 100 -3.69 -18.85 1.94
CA SER A 100 -4.97 -18.62 2.65
C SER A 100 -5.22 -17.30 3.40
N LEU A 101 -5.41 -16.20 2.66
CA LEU A 101 -6.63 -15.37 2.65
C LEU A 101 -6.45 -14.25 1.61
N PRO A 102 -7.45 -13.96 0.75
CA PRO A 102 -7.23 -13.22 -0.49
C PRO A 102 -7.34 -11.71 -0.28
N THR A 103 -6.74 -10.97 -1.22
CA THR A 103 -7.05 -9.57 -1.57
C THR A 103 -6.28 -8.53 -0.77
N ILE A 104 -5.30 -7.86 -1.39
CA ILE A 104 -4.97 -6.42 -1.25
C ILE A 104 -3.67 -6.11 -2.03
N THR A 105 -2.63 -6.94 -1.96
CA THR A 105 -1.34 -6.65 -2.63
C THR A 105 -1.32 -7.00 -4.12
N GLN A 106 -1.98 -8.09 -4.55
CA GLN A 106 -2.12 -8.43 -5.97
C GLN A 106 -2.97 -7.41 -6.76
N THR A 107 -3.83 -6.66 -6.09
CA THR A 107 -4.66 -5.63 -6.71
C THR A 107 -3.88 -4.34 -7.00
N ILE A 108 -2.93 -3.93 -6.16
CA ILE A 108 -2.29 -2.62 -6.35
C ILE A 108 -1.42 -2.59 -7.62
N ASP A 109 -0.68 -3.66 -7.92
CA ASP A 109 0.13 -3.76 -9.14
C ASP A 109 -0.70 -4.08 -10.40
N ALA A 110 -1.83 -4.80 -10.26
CA ALA A 110 -2.74 -5.09 -11.37
C ALA A 110 -3.60 -3.89 -11.80
N TYR A 111 -3.93 -2.97 -10.88
CA TYR A 111 -4.72 -1.76 -11.17
C TYR A 111 -3.86 -0.59 -11.69
N HIS A 112 -2.54 -0.61 -11.50
CA HIS A 112 -1.64 0.43 -12.00
C HIS A 112 -1.12 0.18 -13.43
N ASP A 113 -1.44 -0.96 -14.03
CA ASP A 113 -1.04 -1.27 -15.40
C ASP A 113 -2.01 -0.67 -16.43
N LYS A 114 -1.68 0.52 -16.92
CA LYS A 114 -2.37 1.15 -18.06
C LYS A 114 -2.50 0.20 -19.27
N GLY A 115 -1.50 -0.67 -19.48
CA GLY A 115 -1.45 -1.62 -20.57
C GLY A 115 -2.55 -2.68 -20.48
N TYR A 116 -2.90 -3.13 -19.28
CA TYR A 116 -4.02 -4.04 -19.07
C TYR A 116 -5.34 -3.42 -19.54
N TRP A 117 -5.67 -2.22 -19.06
CA TRP A 117 -6.94 -1.55 -19.37
C TRP A 117 -7.07 -1.20 -20.85
N LEU A 118 -6.01 -0.69 -21.47
CA LEU A 118 -6.01 -0.39 -22.91
C LEU A 118 -6.18 -1.66 -23.76
N ARG A 119 -5.59 -2.79 -23.36
CA ARG A 119 -5.79 -4.08 -24.04
C ARG A 119 -7.19 -4.63 -23.82
N ARG A 120 -7.70 -4.57 -22.59
CA ARG A 120 -9.02 -5.09 -22.22
C ARG A 120 -10.14 -4.37 -22.97
N PHE A 121 -9.99 -3.06 -23.16
CA PHE A 121 -10.97 -2.18 -23.79
C PHE A 121 -10.57 -1.72 -25.20
N VAL A 122 -9.65 -2.43 -25.85
CA VAL A 122 -9.14 -2.07 -27.18
C VAL A 122 -10.24 -1.94 -28.23
N LYS A 123 -11.36 -2.68 -28.10
CA LYS A 123 -12.48 -2.63 -29.06
C LYS A 123 -13.12 -1.24 -29.15
N TYR A 124 -13.15 -0.51 -28.04
CA TYR A 124 -13.70 0.86 -27.96
C TYR A 124 -12.68 1.94 -28.31
N LYS A 125 -11.44 1.57 -28.65
CA LYS A 125 -10.37 2.49 -29.08
C LYS A 125 -10.14 3.67 -28.11
N PRO A 126 -9.94 3.43 -26.80
CA PRO A 126 -9.51 4.48 -25.88
C PRO A 126 -8.12 5.01 -26.27
N LEU A 127 -7.90 6.32 -26.09
CA LEU A 127 -6.63 6.99 -26.34
C LEU A 127 -5.66 6.90 -25.15
N ASP A 128 -6.19 6.96 -23.93
CA ASP A 128 -5.40 6.81 -22.71
C ASP A 128 -6.30 6.28 -21.59
N VAL A 129 -5.68 5.87 -20.49
CA VAL A 129 -6.36 5.48 -19.26
C VAL A 129 -5.66 6.10 -18.05
N HIS A 130 -6.45 6.66 -17.14
CA HIS A 130 -5.97 7.15 -15.86
C HIS A 130 -6.46 6.24 -14.74
N CYS A 131 -5.54 5.53 -14.09
CA CYS A 131 -5.84 4.61 -13.01
C CYS A 131 -5.52 5.28 -11.67
N PHE A 132 -6.42 5.16 -10.69
CA PHE A 132 -6.20 5.67 -9.35
C PHE A 132 -6.91 4.80 -8.32
N TRP A 133 -6.42 4.86 -7.09
CA TRP A 133 -6.98 4.15 -5.96
C TRP A 133 -7.90 5.07 -5.16
N ASN A 134 -9.11 4.59 -4.86
CA ASN A 134 -10.03 5.28 -3.94
C ASN A 134 -9.87 4.69 -2.54
N GLU A 135 -9.33 5.49 -1.62
CA GLU A 135 -9.08 5.10 -0.23
C GLU A 135 -10.35 4.94 0.60
N VAL A 136 -11.44 5.62 0.22
CA VAL A 136 -12.72 5.60 0.95
C VAL A 136 -13.45 4.29 0.69
N ASP A 137 -13.50 3.89 -0.58
CA ASP A 137 -14.23 2.69 -1.00
C ASP A 137 -13.33 1.45 -1.09
N LEU A 138 -12.01 1.62 -0.88
CA LEU A 138 -10.97 0.59 -1.10
C LEU A 138 -11.08 -0.06 -2.50
N THR A 139 -11.37 0.77 -3.52
CA THR A 139 -11.59 0.33 -4.90
C THR A 139 -10.58 0.95 -5.86
N GLY A 140 -10.11 0.15 -6.82
CA GLY A 140 -9.35 0.65 -7.96
C GLY A 140 -10.29 1.22 -9.02
N GLN A 141 -10.05 2.46 -9.44
CA GLN A 141 -10.82 3.15 -10.46
C GLN A 141 -9.95 3.41 -11.69
N ALA A 142 -10.55 3.31 -12.89
CA ALA A 142 -9.89 3.58 -14.16
C ALA A 142 -10.78 4.48 -15.02
N ILE A 143 -10.26 5.61 -15.46
CA ILE A 143 -10.93 6.54 -16.39
C ILE A 143 -10.34 6.31 -17.78
N LEU A 144 -11.15 5.83 -18.71
CA LEU A 144 -10.79 5.77 -20.12
C LEU A 144 -10.98 7.14 -20.77
N MET A 145 -9.98 7.58 -21.53
CA MET A 145 -10.03 8.80 -22.31
C MET A 145 -10.27 8.47 -23.77
N PHE A 146 -11.32 9.03 -24.36
CA PHE A 146 -11.63 8.88 -25.79
C PHE A 146 -11.24 10.15 -26.57
N ASN A 147 -11.31 10.04 -27.91
CA ASN A 147 -11.11 11.21 -28.77
C ASN A 147 -12.19 12.28 -28.50
N SER A 148 -11.86 13.55 -28.68
CA SER A 148 -12.78 14.66 -28.42
C SER A 148 -13.73 14.97 -29.59
N ASP A 149 -13.66 14.18 -30.66
CA ASP A 149 -14.50 14.32 -31.85
C ASP A 149 -15.75 13.44 -31.77
N TRP A 150 -16.58 13.49 -32.81
CA TRP A 150 -17.77 12.66 -32.91
C TRP A 150 -17.45 11.16 -32.86
N THR A 151 -16.30 10.74 -33.39
CA THR A 151 -15.84 9.35 -33.33
C THR A 151 -15.63 8.89 -31.90
N GLY A 152 -15.00 9.72 -31.06
CA GLY A 152 -14.80 9.41 -29.65
C GLY A 152 -16.09 9.36 -28.85
N TYR A 153 -17.07 10.20 -29.19
CA TYR A 153 -18.43 10.10 -28.62
C TYR A 153 -19.08 8.75 -28.93
N VAL A 154 -19.09 8.34 -30.20
CA VAL A 154 -19.67 7.03 -30.61
C VAL A 154 -18.99 5.87 -29.88
N ASN A 155 -17.65 5.90 -29.79
CA ASN A 155 -16.90 4.86 -29.09
C ASN A 155 -17.20 4.80 -27.57
N ALA A 156 -17.37 5.97 -26.93
CA ALA A 156 -17.68 6.05 -25.50
C ALA A 156 -19.12 5.56 -25.22
N THR A 157 -20.07 5.89 -26.09
CA THR A 157 -21.45 5.38 -25.99
C THR A 157 -21.51 3.86 -26.18
N GLU A 158 -20.80 3.30 -27.15
CA GLU A 158 -20.72 1.85 -27.33
C GLU A 158 -20.13 1.14 -26.09
N PHE A 159 -19.16 1.77 -25.42
CA PHE A 159 -18.62 1.29 -24.15
C PHE A 159 -19.67 1.27 -23.04
N GLU A 160 -20.43 2.34 -22.87
CA GLU A 160 -21.48 2.44 -21.84
C GLU A 160 -22.62 1.44 -22.10
N GLU A 161 -23.13 1.35 -23.33
CA GLU A 161 -24.22 0.44 -23.70
C GLU A 161 -23.88 -1.03 -23.44
N ASP A 162 -22.64 -1.44 -23.73
CA ASP A 162 -22.19 -2.81 -23.48
C ASP A 162 -22.22 -3.14 -21.97
N PHE A 163 -21.75 -2.23 -21.12
CA PHE A 163 -21.76 -2.42 -19.66
C PHE A 163 -23.17 -2.43 -19.08
N GLU A 164 -24.08 -1.61 -19.62
CA GLU A 164 -25.49 -1.67 -19.27
C GLU A 164 -26.11 -3.01 -19.67
N SER A 165 -25.82 -3.50 -20.88
CA SER A 165 -26.36 -4.77 -21.39
C SER A 165 -25.86 -5.98 -20.59
N GLU A 166 -24.63 -5.92 -20.09
CA GLU A 166 -24.00 -6.95 -19.25
C GLU A 166 -24.40 -6.84 -17.77
N ARG A 167 -25.26 -5.88 -17.41
CA ARG A 167 -25.67 -5.56 -16.02
C ARG A 167 -24.48 -5.17 -15.14
N HIS A 168 -23.47 -4.53 -15.71
CA HIS A 168 -22.32 -3.99 -15.01
C HIS A 168 -22.37 -2.46 -14.92
N SER A 169 -23.57 -1.87 -15.04
CA SER A 169 -23.75 -0.42 -14.93
C SER A 169 -23.56 0.07 -13.49
N LYS A 170 -23.33 1.38 -13.36
CA LYS A 170 -23.37 2.09 -12.08
C LYS A 170 -24.63 1.82 -11.25
N GLU A 171 -25.80 1.67 -11.88
CA GLU A 171 -27.03 1.33 -11.16
C GLU A 171 -26.88 -0.04 -10.47
N HIS A 172 -26.35 -1.03 -11.20
CA HIS A 172 -26.15 -2.36 -10.65
C HIS A 172 -25.07 -2.38 -9.54
N TRP A 173 -24.03 -1.56 -9.67
CA TRP A 173 -23.04 -1.36 -8.62
C TRP A 173 -23.70 -0.90 -7.30
N ASN A 174 -24.61 0.08 -7.39
CA ASN A 174 -25.27 0.63 -6.20
C ASN A 174 -26.24 -0.36 -5.54
N ASP A 175 -26.83 -1.27 -6.31
CA ASP A 175 -27.74 -2.30 -5.78
C ASP A 175 -26.99 -3.43 -5.04
N GLN A 176 -25.68 -3.63 -5.30
CA GLN A 176 -24.89 -4.77 -4.82
C GLN A 176 -23.98 -4.47 -3.61
N GLN A 177 -24.25 -3.40 -2.83
CA GLN A 177 -23.47 -2.84 -1.70
C GLN A 177 -23.07 -3.79 -0.52
N GLY A 178 -23.04 -5.12 -0.71
CA GLY A 178 -22.51 -6.10 0.24
C GLY A 178 -21.95 -7.38 -0.36
N GLN A 179 -21.93 -7.55 -1.69
CA GLN A 179 -21.39 -8.72 -2.39
C GLN A 179 -20.54 -8.32 -3.59
N LEU A 180 -19.59 -7.43 -3.38
CA LEU A 180 -18.69 -6.98 -4.44
C LEU A 180 -17.57 -8.00 -4.62
N GLY A 181 -17.80 -8.94 -5.53
CA GLY A 181 -16.73 -9.76 -6.10
C GLY A 181 -15.75 -8.92 -6.92
N SER A 182 -14.79 -9.58 -7.59
CA SER A 182 -13.76 -8.92 -8.41
C SER A 182 -14.27 -8.42 -9.78
N ASN A 183 -15.53 -8.00 -9.87
CA ASN A 183 -16.17 -7.58 -11.13
C ASN A 183 -15.86 -6.11 -11.45
N ILE A 184 -15.93 -5.75 -12.73
CA ILE A 184 -15.67 -4.40 -13.25
C ILE A 184 -17.01 -3.78 -13.64
N TYR A 185 -17.21 -2.52 -13.30
CA TYR A 185 -18.42 -1.76 -13.55
C TYR A 185 -18.08 -0.41 -14.20
N ALA A 186 -19.00 0.13 -14.98
CA ALA A 186 -18.88 1.42 -15.65
C ALA A 186 -20.15 2.26 -15.47
#